data_AF-A0A379GB85-F1
#
_entry.id   AF-A0A379GB85-F1
#
_cell.length_a   1.000
_cell.length_b   1.000
_cell.length_c   1.000
_cell.angle_alpha   90.00
_cell.angle_beta   90.00
_cell.angle_gamma   90.00
#
_symmetry.space_group_name_H-M   'P 1'
#
loop_
_entity.id
_entity.type
_entity.pdbx_description
1 polymer ?
#
loop_
_entity_poly.entity_id
_entity_poly.type
_entity_poly.pdbx_seq_one_letter_code
_entity_poly.pdbx_strand_id
1 'polypeptide(L)'
;MYGIGAIKGVGEGPIEQLSKRVNKVVILKIFLISVREQKPKKLNRRVMEKLIMSGAFDKLGPHRAALMSSLEDALKAADQHAKAEAIGQSDMFGVLAEAPEQVERSYANVPKWPDQVVLEGERETLGLYLTGHPITRYLKEIERYAAGTRLKDLVPTPEVRW
;
A
#
# COMPACT_ATOMS: atom_id res chain seq x y z
N MET A 1 -6.54 14.70 4.60
CA MET A 1 -5.20 14.47 4.02
C MET A 1 -4.28 14.12 5.18
N TYR A 2 -3.83 12.87 5.29
CA TYR A 2 -2.80 12.51 6.28
C TYR A 2 -1.43 12.93 5.73
N GLY A 3 -0.61 13.55 6.56
CA GLY A 3 0.78 13.81 6.20
C GLY A 3 1.53 12.48 6.05
N ILE A 4 2.32 12.33 4.99
CA ILE A 4 3.14 11.13 4.74
C ILE A 4 4.10 10.86 5.93
N GLY A 5 4.37 11.87 6.75
CA GLY A 5 5.11 11.77 8.01
C GLY A 5 4.41 11.06 9.17
N ALA A 6 3.12 10.76 9.08
CA ALA A 6 2.41 9.99 10.10
C ALA A 6 2.61 8.46 9.98
N ILE A 7 3.30 7.99 8.94
CA ILE A 7 3.47 6.57 8.66
C ILE A 7 4.61 6.00 9.50
N LYS A 8 4.27 5.09 10.41
CA LYS A 8 5.19 4.49 11.38
C LYS A 8 6.33 3.75 10.68
N GLY A 9 7.54 4.25 10.86
CA GLY A 9 8.78 3.65 10.33
C GLY A 9 9.11 4.05 8.89
N VAL A 10 8.51 5.13 8.40
CA VAL A 10 9.06 5.92 7.31
C VAL A 10 9.82 7.10 7.95
N GLY A 11 11.11 7.21 7.69
CA GLY A 11 11.92 8.34 8.17
C GLY A 11 11.65 9.62 7.38
N GLU A 12 12.06 10.78 7.90
CA GLU A 12 11.87 12.08 7.24
C GLU A 12 12.53 12.16 5.86
N GLY A 13 13.71 11.54 5.69
CA GLY A 13 14.46 11.56 4.44
C GLY A 13 13.66 11.07 3.21
N PRO A 14 13.09 9.85 3.23
CA PRO A 14 12.18 9.38 2.18
C PRO A 14 10.99 10.30 1.91
N ILE A 15 10.40 10.91 2.94
CA ILE A 15 9.22 11.77 2.82
C ILE A 15 9.57 13.08 2.12
N GLU A 16 10.68 13.70 2.51
CA GLU A 16 11.15 14.94 1.90
C GLU A 16 11.47 14.75 0.42
N GLN A 17 12.09 13.61 0.07
CA GLN A 17 12.37 13.27 -1.33
C GLN A 17 11.10 13.05 -2.13
N LEU A 18 10.12 12.34 -1.56
CA LEU A 18 8.84 12.14 -2.21
C LEU A 18 8.16 13.49 -2.44
N SER A 19 8.08 14.33 -1.41
CA SER A 19 7.47 15.67 -1.44
C SER A 19 8.10 16.59 -2.49
N LYS A 20 9.44 16.65 -2.56
CA LYS A 20 10.19 17.42 -3.58
C LYS A 20 9.86 17.01 -5.01
N ARG A 21 9.43 15.77 -5.22
CA ARG A 21 9.12 15.18 -6.53
C ARG A 21 7.63 15.13 -6.86
N VAL A 22 6.73 15.50 -5.92
CA VAL A 22 5.28 15.57 -6.19
C VAL A 22 4.91 16.72 -7.14
N ASN A 23 5.85 17.61 -7.48
CA ASN A 23 5.59 18.66 -8.46
C ASN A 23 5.83 18.17 -9.90
N LYS A 24 4.70 18.09 -10.63
CA LYS A 24 4.51 17.77 -12.05
C LYS A 24 4.56 16.27 -12.40
N VAL A 25 3.44 15.82 -12.94
CA VAL A 25 3.22 14.59 -13.71
C VAL A 25 2.90 13.33 -12.88
N VAL A 26 1.58 13.10 -12.78
CA VAL A 26 0.89 11.81 -12.71
C VAL A 26 1.42 10.83 -11.68
N ILE A 27 0.66 10.68 -10.60
CA ILE A 27 0.95 9.88 -9.41
C ILE A 27 1.25 8.40 -9.79
N LEU A 28 0.72 7.87 -10.91
CA LEU A 28 1.05 6.55 -11.49
C LEU A 28 2.49 6.41 -12.00
N LYS A 29 3.02 7.49 -12.59
CA LYS A 29 4.42 7.55 -13.00
C LYS A 29 5.34 7.51 -11.79
N ILE A 30 4.92 7.93 -10.60
CA ILE A 30 5.78 7.97 -9.40
C ILE A 30 6.13 6.57 -8.89
N PHE A 31 5.31 5.53 -9.05
CA PHE A 31 5.73 4.17 -8.65
C PHE A 31 6.82 3.64 -9.58
N LEU A 32 6.61 3.74 -10.90
CA LEU A 32 7.56 3.29 -11.92
C LEU A 32 8.81 4.18 -12.01
N ILE A 33 8.67 5.50 -11.88
CA ILE A 33 9.76 6.50 -11.89
C ILE A 33 10.48 6.56 -10.56
N SER A 34 9.78 6.53 -9.41
CA SER A 34 10.51 6.46 -8.13
C SER A 34 11.34 5.23 -8.09
N VAL A 35 10.86 4.09 -8.57
CA VAL A 35 11.70 2.91 -8.61
C VAL A 35 12.85 3.14 -9.62
N ARG A 36 12.59 3.47 -10.90
CA ARG A 36 13.62 3.63 -11.96
C ARG A 36 14.70 4.71 -11.73
N GLU A 37 14.38 5.84 -11.09
CA GLU A 37 15.30 6.98 -10.91
C GLU A 37 15.92 7.05 -9.50
N GLN A 38 15.56 6.14 -8.59
CA GLN A 38 16.26 6.06 -7.31
C GLN A 38 17.64 5.45 -7.54
N LYS A 39 18.70 6.18 -7.16
CA LYS A 39 19.96 5.53 -6.80
C LYS A 39 19.62 4.47 -5.73
N PRO A 40 19.94 3.18 -5.93
CA PRO A 40 19.45 2.03 -5.14
C PRO A 40 19.81 2.06 -3.64
N LYS A 41 20.45 3.13 -3.14
CA LYS A 41 20.94 3.27 -1.78
C LYS A 41 20.01 4.02 -0.82
N LYS A 42 18.89 4.63 -1.25
CA LYS A 42 18.18 5.62 -0.41
C LYS A 42 16.72 5.35 -0.04
N LEU A 43 16.02 4.43 -0.71
CA LEU A 43 14.67 4.00 -0.28
C LEU A 43 14.64 2.49 -0.11
N ASN A 44 14.47 2.04 1.13
CA ASN A 44 14.47 0.62 1.46
C ASN A 44 13.14 -0.01 1.06
N ARG A 45 13.18 -1.25 0.55
CA ARG A 45 11.99 -2.10 0.28
C ARG A 45 10.93 -1.98 1.39
N ARG A 46 11.38 -2.04 2.65
CA ARG A 46 10.55 -1.88 3.85
C ARG A 46 9.74 -0.58 3.91
N VAL A 47 10.29 0.53 3.40
CA VAL A 47 9.58 1.82 3.35
C VAL A 47 8.47 1.77 2.31
N MET A 48 8.74 1.18 1.14
CA MET A 48 7.74 1.03 0.07
C MET A 48 6.59 0.11 0.50
N GLU A 49 6.89 -1.01 1.16
CA GLU A 49 5.88 -1.92 1.73
C GLU A 49 4.94 -1.17 2.68
N LYS A 50 5.49 -0.33 3.56
CA LYS A 50 4.71 0.50 4.49
C LYS A 50 3.87 1.57 3.82
N LEU A 51 4.37 2.18 2.73
CA LEU A 51 3.62 3.13 1.93
C LEU A 51 2.43 2.46 1.22
N ILE A 52 2.61 1.22 0.73
CA ILE A 52 1.51 0.42 0.15
C ILE A 52 0.49 0.06 1.24
N MET A 53 0.95 -0.45 2.38
CA MET A 53 0.06 -0.90 3.47
C MET A 53 -0.73 0.26 4.10
N SER A 54 -0.16 1.45 4.19
CA SER A 54 -0.84 2.66 4.68
C SER A 54 -1.85 3.25 3.70
N GLY A 55 -1.94 2.73 2.47
CA GLY A 55 -2.85 3.22 1.44
C GLY A 55 -2.38 4.48 0.71
N ALA A 56 -1.12 4.90 0.89
CA ALA A 56 -0.57 6.06 0.17
C ALA A 56 -0.59 5.86 -1.36
N PHE A 57 -0.55 4.60 -1.81
CA PHE A 57 -0.55 4.22 -3.22
C PHE A 57 -1.88 3.63 -3.73
N ASP A 58 -2.98 3.77 -2.99
CA ASP A 58 -4.27 3.19 -3.40
C ASP A 58 -4.81 3.74 -4.73
N LYS A 59 -4.42 4.96 -5.10
CA LYS A 59 -4.78 5.56 -6.39
C LYS A 59 -3.90 5.09 -7.55
N LEU A 60 -2.87 4.28 -7.30
CA LEU A 60 -1.86 3.88 -8.28
C LEU A 60 -2.09 2.52 -8.91
N GLY A 61 -2.94 1.70 -8.32
CA GLY A 61 -3.15 0.34 -8.80
C GLY A 61 -4.57 -0.11 -8.52
N PRO A 62 -4.96 -1.26 -9.07
CA PRO A 62 -6.30 -1.80 -8.88
C PRO A 62 -6.54 -2.24 -7.43
N HIS A 63 -5.50 -2.72 -6.73
CA HIS A 63 -5.55 -3.09 -5.31
C HIS A 63 -4.15 -3.18 -4.70
N ARG A 64 -4.07 -3.03 -3.37
CA ARG A 64 -2.80 -3.08 -2.59
C ARG A 64 -2.03 -4.39 -2.79
N ALA A 65 -2.72 -5.53 -2.93
CA ALA A 65 -2.06 -6.83 -3.13
C ALA A 65 -1.25 -6.91 -4.44
N ALA A 66 -1.75 -6.32 -5.54
CA ALA A 66 -1.06 -6.27 -6.83
C ALA A 66 0.15 -5.32 -6.79
N LEU A 67 0.03 -4.22 -6.04
CA LEU A 67 1.16 -3.32 -5.81
C LEU A 67 2.25 -4.00 -4.98
N MET A 68 1.88 -4.81 -3.99
CA MET A 68 2.82 -5.56 -3.16
C MET A 68 3.55 -6.65 -3.95
N SER A 69 2.84 -7.39 -4.81
CA SER A 69 3.47 -8.45 -5.63
C SER A 69 4.43 -7.90 -6.67
N SER A 70 4.10 -6.77 -7.30
CA SER A 70 4.93 -6.12 -8.31
C SER A 70 6.11 -5.33 -7.75
N LEU A 71 6.15 -5.08 -6.43
CA LEU A 71 7.18 -4.28 -5.80
C LEU A 71 8.58 -4.86 -6.02
N GLU A 72 8.73 -6.18 -5.94
CA GLU A 72 10.04 -6.82 -6.08
C GLU A 72 10.59 -6.70 -7.51
N ASP A 73 9.76 -6.97 -8.51
CA ASP A 73 10.16 -6.89 -9.91
C ASP A 73 10.43 -5.45 -10.33
N ALA A 74 9.63 -4.50 -9.83
CA ALA A 74 9.90 -3.09 -10.01
C ALA A 74 11.29 -2.74 -9.45
N LEU A 75 11.61 -3.12 -8.20
CA LEU A 75 12.90 -2.81 -7.56
C LEU A 75 14.09 -3.39 -8.34
N LYS A 76 13.94 -4.59 -8.92
CA LYS A 76 14.98 -5.19 -9.79
C LYS A 76 15.17 -4.40 -11.07
N ALA A 77 14.08 -4.03 -11.75
CA ALA A 77 14.12 -3.24 -12.97
C ALA A 77 14.77 -1.86 -12.76
N ALA A 78 14.53 -1.25 -11.59
CA ALA A 78 15.18 -0.02 -11.20
C ALA A 78 16.68 -0.12 -10.98
N ASP A 79 17.13 -1.15 -10.26
CA ASP A 79 18.56 -1.35 -10.03
C ASP A 79 19.29 -1.59 -11.35
N GLN A 80 18.68 -2.34 -12.28
CA GLN A 80 19.20 -2.51 -13.64
C GLN A 80 19.30 -1.19 -14.40
N HIS A 81 18.24 -0.37 -14.37
CA HIS A 81 18.22 0.94 -15.02
C HIS A 81 19.28 1.88 -14.44
N ALA A 82 19.39 1.97 -13.11
CA ALA A 82 20.39 2.79 -12.43
C ALA A 82 21.83 2.35 -12.76
N LYS A 83 22.07 1.05 -12.92
CA LYS A 83 23.36 0.51 -13.37
C LYS A 83 23.66 0.86 -14.82
N ALA A 84 22.69 0.74 -15.72
CA ALA A 84 22.85 1.10 -17.13
C ALA A 84 23.17 2.59 -17.32
N GLU A 85 22.46 3.46 -16.59
CA GLU A 85 22.69 4.91 -16.59
C GLU A 85 24.09 5.26 -16.05
N ALA A 86 24.53 4.59 -14.96
CA ALA A 86 25.86 4.81 -14.38
C ALA A 86 27.01 4.39 -15.31
N ILE A 87 26.77 3.44 -16.22
CA ILE A 87 27.75 2.96 -17.20
C ILE A 87 27.77 3.86 -18.47
N GLY A 88 26.90 4.89 -18.54
CA GLY A 88 26.80 5.79 -19.68
C GLY A 88 26.14 5.13 -20.90
N GLN A 89 25.53 3.96 -20.71
CA GLN A 89 24.74 3.31 -21.75
C GLN A 89 23.34 3.92 -21.68
N SER A 90 23.11 5.01 -22.42
CA SER A 90 21.75 5.43 -22.73
C SER A 90 21.14 4.33 -23.58
N ASP A 91 20.24 3.56 -23.00
CA ASP A 91 19.59 2.43 -23.66
C ASP A 91 18.94 2.89 -24.98
N MET A 92 19.60 2.64 -26.11
CA MET A 92 19.11 3.01 -27.45
C MET A 92 17.89 2.18 -27.86
N PHE A 93 17.61 1.10 -27.13
CA PHE A 93 16.39 0.30 -27.23
C PHE A 93 15.54 0.42 -25.95
N GLY A 94 15.75 1.52 -25.22
CA GLY A 94 15.09 1.97 -24.01
C GLY A 94 13.99 1.04 -23.57
N VAL A 95 14.39 0.01 -22.82
CA VAL A 95 13.57 -0.98 -22.10
C VAL A 95 12.24 -1.13 -22.79
N LEU A 96 12.08 -2.12 -23.68
CA LEU A 96 10.77 -2.60 -24.18
C LEU A 96 9.77 -2.40 -23.05
N ALA A 97 9.10 -1.26 -23.08
CA ALA A 97 8.24 -0.87 -21.99
C ALA A 97 7.11 -1.83 -22.25
N GLU A 98 7.03 -2.90 -21.46
CA GLU A 98 5.92 -3.83 -21.51
C GLU A 98 4.71 -2.96 -21.72
N ALA A 99 4.05 -3.15 -22.88
CA ALA A 99 3.00 -2.25 -23.30
C ALA A 99 2.06 -2.09 -22.11
N PRO A 100 1.48 -0.90 -21.86
CA PRO A 100 0.64 -0.70 -20.68
C PRO A 100 -0.38 -1.84 -20.44
N GLU A 101 -0.85 -2.49 -21.51
CA GLU A 101 -1.61 -3.74 -21.47
C GLU A 101 -0.94 -4.95 -20.77
N GLN A 102 0.36 -5.22 -20.99
CA GLN A 102 1.08 -6.34 -20.35
C GLN A 102 1.20 -6.14 -18.85
N VAL A 103 1.46 -4.89 -18.40
CA VAL A 103 1.53 -4.54 -16.99
C VAL A 103 0.14 -4.60 -16.34
N GLU A 104 -0.91 -4.16 -17.05
CA GLU A 104 -2.29 -4.33 -16.58
C GLU A 104 -2.72 -5.80 -16.49
N ARG A 105 -2.29 -6.65 -17.42
CA ARG A 105 -2.55 -8.10 -17.40
C ARG A 105 -1.84 -8.83 -16.26
N SER A 106 -0.65 -8.37 -15.85
CA SER A 106 0.06 -8.99 -14.72
C SER A 106 -0.61 -8.69 -13.37
N TYR A 107 -1.22 -7.51 -13.21
CA TYR A 107 -2.03 -7.18 -12.04
C TYR A 107 -3.34 -7.97 -11.94
N ALA A 108 -3.94 -8.31 -13.09
CA ALA A 108 -5.23 -9.00 -13.15
C ALA A 108 -5.23 -10.40 -12.51
N ASN A 109 -4.06 -11.05 -12.41
CA ASN A 109 -3.92 -12.41 -11.89
C ASN A 109 -3.75 -12.48 -10.36
N VAL A 110 -3.69 -11.33 -9.66
CA VAL A 110 -3.43 -11.33 -8.21
C VAL A 110 -4.74 -11.26 -7.43
N PRO A 111 -5.03 -12.22 -6.54
CA PRO A 111 -6.22 -12.15 -5.71
C PRO A 111 -6.16 -10.94 -4.77
N LYS A 112 -7.30 -10.24 -4.63
CA LYS A 112 -7.43 -9.16 -3.64
C LYS A 112 -7.26 -9.71 -2.23
N TRP A 113 -6.61 -8.93 -1.37
CA TRP A 113 -6.52 -9.29 0.03
C TRP A 113 -7.90 -9.22 0.70
N PRO A 114 -8.18 -10.10 1.67
CA PRO A 114 -9.30 -9.93 2.57
C PRO A 114 -9.20 -8.61 3.31
N ASP A 115 -10.35 -7.97 3.58
CA ASP A 115 -10.42 -6.68 4.28
C ASP A 115 -9.68 -6.71 5.63
N GLN A 116 -9.70 -7.85 6.32
CA GLN A 116 -8.97 -8.02 7.59
C GLN A 116 -7.47 -7.76 7.45
N VAL A 117 -6.85 -8.24 6.36
CA VAL A 117 -5.41 -8.06 6.11
C VAL A 117 -5.10 -6.59 5.81
N VAL A 118 -5.97 -5.94 5.05
CA VAL A 118 -5.83 -4.51 4.72
C VAL A 118 -5.94 -3.66 5.98
N LEU A 119 -6.95 -3.91 6.81
CA LEU A 119 -7.19 -3.21 8.07
C LEU A 119 -6.04 -3.42 9.06
N GLU A 120 -5.52 -4.65 9.19
CA GLU A 120 -4.36 -4.93 10.03
C GLU A 120 -3.12 -4.15 9.57
N GLY A 121 -2.91 -4.08 8.24
CA GLY A 121 -1.81 -3.29 7.67
C GLY A 121 -1.93 -1.79 7.92
N GLU A 122 -3.14 -1.24 7.88
CA GLU A 122 -3.39 0.16 8.26
C GLU A 122 -3.10 0.40 9.74
N ARG A 123 -3.55 -0.50 10.61
CA ARG A 123 -3.27 -0.40 12.04
C ARG A 123 -1.77 -0.46 12.33
N GLU A 124 -1.02 -1.33 11.66
CA GLU A 124 0.42 -1.45 11.87
C GLU A 124 1.18 -0.20 11.40
N THR A 125 0.77 0.38 10.28
CA THR A 125 1.47 1.49 9.64
C THR A 125 1.02 2.87 10.14
N LEU A 126 -0.28 3.09 10.34
CA LEU A 126 -0.86 4.37 10.76
C LEU A 126 -1.21 4.38 12.25
N GLY A 127 -1.32 3.22 12.90
CA GLY A 127 -1.79 3.10 14.28
C GLY A 127 -3.31 3.10 14.43
N LEU A 128 -4.06 3.19 13.33
CA LEU A 128 -5.53 3.25 13.30
C LEU A 128 -6.08 2.59 12.04
N TYR A 129 -7.38 2.26 12.07
CA TYR A 129 -8.11 1.78 10.90
C TYR A 129 -8.73 2.98 10.17
N LEU A 130 -8.39 3.16 8.89
CA LEU A 130 -8.82 4.33 8.12
C LEU A 130 -9.96 3.97 7.16
N THR A 131 -9.85 2.84 6.47
CA THR A 131 -10.81 2.44 5.43
C THR A 131 -12.05 1.73 5.98
N GLY A 132 -12.00 1.25 7.22
CA GLY A 132 -13.10 0.53 7.85
C GLY A 132 -12.86 0.26 9.32
N HIS A 133 -13.63 -0.66 9.90
CA HIS A 133 -13.48 -1.07 11.29
C HIS A 133 -13.58 -2.59 11.42
N PRO A 134 -12.76 -3.25 12.24
CA PRO A 134 -12.80 -4.71 12.42
C PRO A 134 -14.16 -5.25 12.87
N ILE A 135 -14.94 -4.43 13.58
CA ILE A 135 -16.29 -4.82 14.04
C ILE A 135 -17.28 -5.02 12.89
N THR A 136 -17.04 -4.43 11.72
CA THR A 136 -17.99 -4.40 10.60
C THR A 136 -18.36 -5.82 10.15
N ARG A 137 -17.44 -6.77 10.20
CA ARG A 137 -17.71 -8.19 9.86
C ARG A 137 -18.72 -8.85 10.80
N TYR A 138 -18.78 -8.41 12.05
CA TYR A 138 -19.61 -9.01 13.09
C TYR A 138 -20.95 -8.30 13.27
N LEU A 139 -21.20 -7.18 12.59
CA LEU A 139 -22.42 -6.39 12.80
C LEU A 139 -23.70 -7.22 12.59
N LYS A 140 -23.72 -8.08 11.57
CA LYS A 140 -24.86 -8.98 11.30
C LYS A 140 -25.09 -10.02 12.39
N GLU A 141 -24.00 -10.50 13.01
CA GLU A 141 -24.08 -11.47 14.12
C GLU A 141 -24.55 -10.75 15.39
N ILE A 142 -23.97 -9.58 15.67
CA ILE A 142 -24.33 -8.74 16.82
C ILE A 142 -25.82 -8.36 16.77
N GLU A 143 -26.35 -8.04 15.59
CA GLU A 143 -27.76 -7.71 15.43
C GLU A 143 -28.70 -8.84 15.90
N ARG A 144 -28.32 -10.10 15.66
CA ARG A 144 -29.08 -11.27 16.12
C ARG A 144 -29.10 -11.42 17.64
N TYR A 145 -28.01 -11.04 18.32
CA TYR A 145 -27.90 -11.17 19.77
C TYR A 145 -28.41 -9.94 20.52
N ALA A 146 -28.23 -8.75 19.95
CA ALA A 146 -28.57 -7.50 20.61
C ALA A 146 -30.02 -7.04 20.32
N ALA A 147 -30.72 -7.68 19.38
CA ALA A 147 -32.11 -7.40 19.02
C ALA A 147 -32.41 -5.90 18.79
N GLY A 148 -31.47 -5.17 18.18
CA GLY A 148 -31.59 -3.72 17.93
C GLY A 148 -31.19 -2.81 19.11
N THR A 149 -30.78 -3.37 20.24
CA THR A 149 -30.22 -2.63 21.38
C THR A 149 -28.78 -2.23 21.08
N ARG A 150 -28.36 -1.02 21.47
CA ARG A 150 -26.97 -0.59 21.29
C ARG A 150 -26.07 -1.40 22.23
N LEU A 151 -24.87 -1.76 21.75
CA LEU A 151 -23.87 -2.52 22.53
C LEU A 151 -23.61 -1.93 23.92
N LYS A 152 -23.58 -0.60 24.04
CA LYS A 152 -23.35 0.09 25.33
C LYS A 152 -24.50 -0.06 26.35
N ASP A 153 -25.68 -0.44 25.88
CA ASP A 153 -26.91 -0.54 26.67
C ASP A 153 -27.25 -2.03 26.99
N LEU A 154 -26.37 -2.97 26.60
CA LEU A 154 -26.52 -4.39 26.89
C LEU A 154 -26.20 -4.69 28.37
N VAL A 155 -27.10 -5.43 29.02
CA VAL A 155 -26.92 -5.91 30.39
C VAL A 155 -26.57 -7.41 30.34
N PRO A 156 -25.53 -7.86 31.07
CA PRO A 156 -25.21 -9.28 31.15
C PRO A 156 -26.42 -10.07 31.68
N THR A 157 -26.77 -11.18 31.03
CA THR A 157 -27.76 -12.11 31.58
C THR A 157 -27.20 -12.67 32.89
N PRO A 158 -27.95 -12.60 34.02
CA PRO A 158 -27.46 -13.15 35.28
C PRO A 158 -27.14 -14.64 35.10
N GLU A 159 -25.97 -15.05 35.61
CA GLU A 159 -25.53 -16.45 35.55
C GLU A 159 -26.58 -17.34 36.20
N VAL A 160 -27.16 -18.25 35.41
CA VAL A 160 -28.02 -19.30 35.94
C VAL A 160 -27.10 -20.32 36.60
N ARG A 161 -26.91 -20.20 37.93
CA ARG A 161 -26.33 -21.27 38.75
C ARG A 161 -27.31 -22.45 38.73
N TRP A 162 -26.90 -23.53 38.08
CA TRP A 162 -27.52 -24.85 38.21
C TRP A 162 -27.16 -25.48 39.55
#